data_AF-A0A2E2XWJ4-F1
#
_entry.id   AF-A0A2E2XWJ4-F1
#
_cell.length_a   1.000
_cell.length_b   1.000
_cell.length_c   1.000
_cell.angle_alpha   90.00
_cell.angle_beta   90.00
_cell.angle_gamma   90.00
#
_symmetry.space_group_name_H-M   'P 1'
#
loop_
_entity.id
_entity.type
_entity.pdbx_description
1 polymer ?
#
loop_
_entity_poly.entity_id
_entity_poly.type
_entity_poly.pdbx_seq_one_letter_code
_entity_poly.pdbx_strand_id
1 'polypeptide(L)'
;MMGNILMAQTPLNLTFQVEMAGVPSFNSATDAVYISGPTGWDQPGTNEALMLTPIEEGGTVYGVTLAVEVVDMVMYKYFIVSEGVPNWDNGEWGGDPNRTVYPTSDAIYENIWANKPMSVTFNVNMSTATEFNPATDAVYVAGTMANGWAQPGTNNAFMLSSGDDVNYSLTLLVYPGNVEYKFFRVIDSEPSWDHGEWDGMDNRTVTVDSVALNLNDYWGQNQMNPPLDGMWEMAPMAGAL
;
A
#
# COMPACT_ATOMS: atom_id res chain seq x y z
N MET A 1 -24.57 30.03 10.87
CA MET A 1 -23.69 29.05 11.54
C MET A 1 -24.35 27.69 11.40
N MET A 2 -24.08 26.97 10.30
CA MET A 2 -24.36 25.52 10.27
C MET A 2 -23.08 24.84 10.74
N GLY A 3 -23.12 24.27 11.94
CA GLY A 3 -22.05 23.42 12.42
C GLY A 3 -22.07 22.12 11.63
N ASN A 4 -20.96 21.81 10.96
CA ASN A 4 -20.70 20.45 10.52
C ASN A 4 -20.59 19.60 11.78
N ILE A 5 -21.59 18.75 12.02
CA ILE A 5 -21.44 17.64 12.95
C ILE A 5 -20.48 16.68 12.25
N LEU A 6 -19.21 16.77 12.64
CA LEU A 6 -18.22 15.74 12.34
C LEU A 6 -18.72 14.46 13.01
N MET A 7 -19.33 13.56 12.24
CA MET A 7 -19.60 12.20 12.73
C MET A 7 -18.23 11.63 13.12
N ALA A 8 -18.01 11.36 14.40
CA ALA A 8 -16.82 10.64 14.84
C ALA A 8 -16.88 9.26 14.17
N GLN A 9 -15.94 8.99 13.26
CA GLN A 9 -15.80 7.68 12.66
C GLN A 9 -15.45 6.70 13.78
N THR A 10 -16.21 5.61 13.90
CA THR A 10 -15.93 4.59 14.92
C THR A 10 -14.51 4.05 14.70
N PRO A 11 -13.65 4.05 15.74
CA PRO A 11 -12.33 3.45 15.63
C PRO A 11 -12.43 1.98 15.20
N LEU A 12 -11.52 1.53 14.35
CA LEU A 12 -11.39 0.14 13.94
C LEU A 12 -10.48 -0.60 14.94
N ASN A 13 -10.77 -1.85 15.25
CA ASN A 13 -9.86 -2.72 16.00
C ASN A 13 -8.86 -3.33 15.03
N LEU A 14 -7.65 -2.78 15.01
CA LEU A 14 -6.58 -3.24 14.14
C LEU A 14 -5.55 -4.01 14.96
N THR A 15 -5.28 -5.24 14.55
CA THR A 15 -4.25 -6.08 15.15
C THR A 15 -3.00 -6.03 14.28
N PHE A 16 -1.89 -5.61 14.87
CA PHE A 16 -0.58 -5.57 14.22
C PHE A 16 0.27 -6.70 14.76
N GLN A 17 0.83 -7.52 13.88
CA GLN A 17 1.68 -8.64 14.25
C GLN A 17 3.00 -8.59 13.48
N VAL A 18 4.09 -8.94 14.14
CA VAL A 18 5.42 -9.03 13.53
C VAL A 18 6.13 -10.31 13.94
N GLU A 19 6.63 -11.02 12.95
CA GLU A 19 7.51 -12.18 13.12
C GLU A 19 8.91 -11.70 13.56
N MET A 20 9.34 -12.14 14.73
CA MET A 20 10.63 -11.81 15.34
C MET A 20 11.66 -12.94 15.25
N ALA A 21 11.28 -14.12 14.75
CA ALA A 21 12.19 -15.22 14.54
C ALA A 21 13.35 -14.80 13.62
N GLY A 22 14.59 -15.03 14.09
CA GLY A 22 15.79 -14.74 13.32
C GLY A 22 16.13 -13.25 13.18
N VAL A 23 15.42 -12.35 13.87
CA VAL A 23 15.76 -10.93 13.90
C VAL A 23 17.13 -10.76 14.58
N PRO A 24 18.13 -10.19 13.88
CA PRO A 24 19.45 -9.99 14.47
C PRO A 24 19.37 -9.11 15.73
N SER A 25 20.12 -9.51 16.76
CA SER A 25 20.25 -8.75 18.02
C SER A 25 18.98 -8.65 18.89
N PHE A 26 17.86 -9.27 18.51
CA PHE A 26 16.69 -9.36 19.38
C PHE A 26 16.86 -10.48 20.42
N ASN A 27 16.74 -10.13 21.70
CA ASN A 27 16.72 -11.05 22.83
C ASN A 27 15.43 -10.85 23.62
N SER A 28 14.50 -11.80 23.50
CA SER A 28 13.20 -11.74 24.19
C SER A 28 13.27 -11.71 25.73
N ALA A 29 14.42 -12.01 26.33
CA ALA A 29 14.60 -11.90 27.77
C ALA A 29 14.90 -10.47 28.25
N THR A 30 15.44 -9.60 27.40
CA THR A 30 15.90 -8.26 27.77
C THR A 30 15.33 -7.14 26.90
N ASP A 31 14.78 -7.49 25.75
CA ASP A 31 14.25 -6.57 24.77
C ASP A 31 12.73 -6.66 24.70
N ALA A 32 12.10 -5.55 24.34
CA ALA A 32 10.68 -5.47 24.07
C ALA A 32 10.43 -4.95 22.65
N VAL A 33 9.33 -5.39 22.05
CA VAL A 33 8.91 -4.95 20.70
C VAL A 33 7.82 -3.91 20.85
N TYR A 34 7.95 -2.79 20.15
CA TYR A 34 6.99 -1.68 20.17
C TYR A 34 6.55 -1.32 18.76
N ILE A 35 5.34 -0.77 18.64
CA ILE A 35 4.84 -0.10 17.44
C ILE A 35 4.70 1.40 17.71
N SER A 36 4.95 2.23 16.70
CA SER A 36 4.63 3.65 16.74
C SER A 36 3.93 4.04 15.45
N GLY A 37 2.98 4.99 15.52
CA GLY A 37 2.20 5.47 14.39
C GLY A 37 0.68 5.28 14.51
N PRO A 38 0.14 4.08 14.80
CA PRO A 38 -1.30 3.81 14.66
C PRO A 38 -2.22 4.72 15.48
N THR A 39 -1.78 5.15 16.67
CA THR A 39 -2.52 6.07 17.55
C THR A 39 -1.72 7.34 17.83
N GLY A 40 -0.76 7.66 16.96
CA GLY A 40 0.24 8.71 17.16
C GLY A 40 1.67 8.17 17.19
N TRP A 41 2.64 9.08 17.09
CA TRP A 41 4.07 8.80 17.00
C TRP A 41 4.76 8.88 18.36
N ASP A 42 4.21 8.21 19.37
CA ASP A 42 4.86 8.12 20.69
C ASP A 42 6.22 7.41 20.57
N GLN A 43 7.21 7.88 21.33
CA GLN A 43 8.54 7.29 21.34
C GLN A 43 8.47 5.81 21.81
N PRO A 44 9.09 4.87 21.09
CA PRO A 44 9.11 3.46 21.49
C PRO A 44 9.66 3.29 22.90
N GLY A 45 8.93 2.57 23.75
CA GLY A 45 9.29 2.36 25.16
C GLY A 45 8.72 3.37 26.15
N THR A 46 8.01 4.42 25.71
CA THR A 46 7.39 5.39 26.65
C THR A 46 5.90 5.15 26.90
N ASN A 47 5.22 4.40 26.03
CA ASN A 47 3.81 4.08 26.15
C ASN A 47 3.61 2.55 26.12
N GLU A 48 3.33 1.96 27.29
CA GLU A 48 3.15 0.52 27.44
C GLU A 48 2.00 -0.05 26.61
N ALA A 49 0.98 0.75 26.25
CA ALA A 49 -0.12 0.30 25.39
C ALA A 49 0.32 -0.01 23.95
N LEU A 50 1.51 0.45 23.56
CA LEU A 50 2.10 0.21 22.24
C LEU A 50 3.14 -0.92 22.24
N MET A 51 3.32 -1.60 23.38
CA MET A 51 4.19 -2.76 23.48
C MET A 51 3.49 -3.99 22.89
N LEU A 52 4.16 -4.70 21.99
CA LEU A 52 3.68 -5.98 21.46
C LEU A 52 4.08 -7.11 22.39
N THR A 53 3.22 -8.12 22.49
CA THR A 53 3.46 -9.32 23.31
C THR A 53 3.41 -10.58 22.45
N PRO A 54 4.11 -11.67 22.81
CA PRO A 54 3.97 -12.94 22.11
C PRO A 54 2.50 -13.37 22.04
N ILE A 55 2.00 -13.69 20.84
CA ILE A 55 0.59 -14.09 20.67
C ILE A 55 0.30 -15.49 21.21
N GLU A 56 1.34 -16.29 21.43
CA GLU A 56 1.30 -17.59 22.06
C GLU A 56 2.52 -17.80 22.98
N GLU A 57 2.39 -18.68 23.96
CA GLU A 57 3.47 -18.95 24.92
C GLU A 57 4.71 -19.54 24.22
N GLY A 58 5.83 -18.84 24.31
CA GLY A 58 7.07 -19.22 23.63
C GLY A 58 7.06 -18.96 22.11
N GLY A 59 6.03 -18.29 21.58
CA GLY A 59 5.93 -17.92 20.18
C GLY A 59 6.91 -16.83 19.77
N THR A 60 7.20 -16.76 18.47
CA THR A 60 8.09 -15.76 17.87
C THR A 60 7.32 -14.61 17.20
N VAL A 61 6.00 -14.73 17.07
CA VAL A 61 5.13 -13.67 16.57
C VAL A 61 4.64 -12.81 17.73
N TYR A 62 4.90 -11.51 17.63
CA TYR A 62 4.51 -10.52 18.62
C TYR A 62 3.35 -9.71 18.06
N GLY A 63 2.35 -9.37 18.89
CA GLY A 63 1.20 -8.60 18.44
C GLY A 63 0.59 -7.66 19.46
N VAL A 64 -0.18 -6.70 18.95
CA VAL A 64 -0.99 -5.74 19.72
C VAL A 64 -2.26 -5.41 18.94
N THR A 65 -3.39 -5.28 19.63
CA THR A 65 -4.66 -4.80 19.05
C THR A 65 -4.94 -3.40 19.56
N LEU A 66 -5.18 -2.46 18.64
CA LEU A 66 -5.40 -1.06 18.95
C LEU A 66 -6.74 -0.60 18.35
N ALA A 67 -7.46 0.25 19.09
CA ALA A 67 -8.58 1.00 18.55
C ALA A 67 -8.03 2.23 17.80
N VAL A 68 -8.15 2.22 16.47
CA VAL A 68 -7.52 3.22 15.59
C VAL A 68 -8.59 4.02 14.86
N GLU A 69 -8.57 5.34 15.02
CA GLU A 69 -9.36 6.25 14.18
C GLU A 69 -8.70 6.38 12.80
N VAL A 70 -9.30 5.76 11.80
CA VAL A 70 -8.76 5.74 10.43
C VAL A 70 -9.45 6.81 9.60
N VAL A 71 -8.69 7.83 9.18
CA VAL A 71 -9.21 8.84 8.25
C VAL A 71 -8.99 8.38 6.81
N ASP A 72 -7.73 8.13 6.43
CA ASP A 72 -7.35 7.69 5.08
C ASP A 72 -6.50 6.41 5.11
N MET A 73 -5.41 6.45 5.85
CA MET A 73 -4.43 5.37 5.97
C MET A 73 -3.86 5.33 7.38
N VAL A 74 -3.32 4.19 7.76
CA VAL A 74 -2.53 4.05 8.99
C VAL A 74 -1.08 3.84 8.61
N MET A 75 -0.22 4.72 9.12
CA MET A 75 1.23 4.59 9.01
C MET A 75 1.81 4.09 10.32
N TYR A 76 2.80 3.20 10.25
CA TYR A 76 3.44 2.68 11.45
C TYR A 76 4.84 2.12 11.18
N LYS A 77 5.57 1.83 12.26
CA LYS A 77 6.84 1.12 12.24
C LYS A 77 7.06 0.34 13.53
N TYR A 78 7.77 -0.79 13.44
CA TYR A 78 8.19 -1.58 14.60
C TYR A 78 9.58 -1.19 15.11
N PHE A 79 9.78 -1.31 16.42
CA PHE A 79 11.01 -0.94 17.11
C PHE A 79 11.37 -1.96 18.19
N ILE A 80 12.67 -2.18 18.39
CA ILE A 80 13.20 -2.94 19.52
C ILE A 80 13.64 -1.97 20.61
N VAL A 81 13.07 -2.08 21.80
CA VAL A 81 13.51 -1.36 22.99
C VAL A 81 14.35 -2.29 23.84
N SER A 82 15.67 -2.11 23.80
CA SER A 82 16.62 -2.93 24.55
C SER A 82 16.80 -2.42 25.97
N GLU A 83 16.77 -3.35 26.94
CA GLU A 83 16.98 -3.09 28.37
C GLU A 83 16.07 -1.97 28.93
N GLY A 84 14.88 -1.80 28.32
CA GLY A 84 13.91 -0.80 28.71
C GLY A 84 14.32 0.65 28.45
N VAL A 85 15.31 0.91 27.58
CA VAL A 85 15.77 2.26 27.26
C VAL A 85 15.02 2.82 26.03
N PRO A 86 14.08 3.77 26.20
CA PRO A 86 13.27 4.27 25.09
C PRO A 86 14.12 5.04 24.08
N ASN A 87 13.98 4.77 22.78
CA ASN A 87 14.70 5.47 21.70
C ASN A 87 14.07 5.18 20.32
N TRP A 88 14.56 5.86 19.28
CA TRP A 88 14.14 5.67 17.88
C TRP A 88 15.16 4.88 17.04
N ASP A 89 16.31 4.52 17.62
CA ASP A 89 17.49 4.05 16.90
C ASP A 89 17.34 2.60 16.42
N ASN A 90 16.48 1.83 17.07
CA ASN A 90 16.30 0.40 16.85
C ASN A 90 15.02 0.06 16.06
N GLY A 91 14.66 0.91 15.09
CA GLY A 91 13.57 0.63 14.17
C GLY A 91 13.90 -0.51 13.21
N GLU A 92 12.87 -1.22 12.74
CA GLU A 92 13.01 -2.30 11.74
C GLU A 92 13.74 -1.89 10.46
N TRP A 93 13.71 -0.59 10.13
CA TRP A 93 14.66 0.07 9.24
C TRP A 93 14.75 1.57 9.54
N GLY A 94 15.89 2.16 9.19
CA GLY A 94 16.11 3.60 9.31
C GLY A 94 15.35 4.42 8.26
N GLY A 95 14.89 5.62 8.66
CA GLY A 95 14.25 6.59 7.77
C GLY A 95 12.97 6.11 7.09
N ASP A 96 12.65 6.69 5.95
CA ASP A 96 11.45 6.37 5.18
C ASP A 96 11.56 5.11 4.32
N PRO A 97 10.42 4.54 3.88
CA PRO A 97 9.06 4.91 4.26
C PRO A 97 8.64 4.27 5.59
N ASN A 98 7.50 4.69 6.14
CA ASN A 98 6.79 3.91 7.14
C ASN A 98 6.00 2.78 6.47
N ARG A 99 5.61 1.75 7.24
CA ARG A 99 4.59 0.80 6.79
C ARG A 99 3.29 1.57 6.61
N THR A 100 2.51 1.23 5.59
CA THR A 100 1.21 1.84 5.32
C THR A 100 0.18 0.75 5.09
N VAL A 101 -1.00 0.93 5.68
CA VAL A 101 -2.19 0.09 5.45
C VAL A 101 -3.42 0.98 5.28
N TYR A 102 -4.44 0.48 4.58
CA TYR A 102 -5.65 1.25 4.25
C TYR A 102 -6.95 0.57 4.76
N PRO A 103 -7.07 0.29 6.06
CA PRO A 103 -8.18 -0.48 6.63
C PRO A 103 -9.55 0.16 6.35
N THR A 104 -10.52 -0.68 5.99
CA THR A 104 -11.95 -0.31 5.87
C THR A 104 -12.84 -1.05 6.88
N SER A 105 -12.25 -1.99 7.63
CA SER A 105 -12.88 -2.78 8.69
C SER A 105 -11.81 -3.28 9.67
N ASP A 106 -12.24 -3.87 10.79
CA ASP A 106 -11.34 -4.57 11.70
C ASP A 106 -10.49 -5.60 10.95
N ALA A 107 -9.19 -5.60 11.20
CA ALA A 107 -8.23 -6.38 10.40
C ALA A 107 -7.03 -6.84 11.23
N ILE A 108 -6.37 -7.89 10.74
CA ILE A 108 -5.09 -8.37 11.25
C ILE A 108 -4.03 -8.13 10.17
N TYR A 109 -2.92 -7.51 10.54
CA TYR A 109 -1.78 -7.27 9.69
C TYR A 109 -0.60 -8.10 10.14
N GLU A 110 -0.28 -9.12 9.36
CA GLU A 110 0.87 -10.00 9.57
C GLU A 110 2.09 -9.42 8.87
N ASN A 111 3.17 -9.21 9.62
CA ASN A 111 4.38 -8.58 9.10
C ASN A 111 5.62 -9.42 9.40
N ILE A 112 6.62 -9.28 8.53
CA ILE A 112 7.96 -9.81 8.73
C ILE A 112 8.85 -8.64 9.09
N TRP A 113 9.63 -8.76 10.17
CA TRP A 113 10.58 -7.74 10.58
C TRP A 113 11.53 -7.36 9.44
N ALA A 114 11.81 -6.06 9.30
CA ALA A 114 12.69 -5.52 8.26
C ALA A 114 12.28 -5.83 6.80
N ASN A 115 11.09 -6.38 6.54
CA ASN A 115 10.54 -6.51 5.20
C ASN A 115 10.04 -5.14 4.70
N LYS A 116 10.94 -4.36 4.11
CA LYS A 116 10.69 -2.98 3.69
C LYS A 116 9.88 -2.95 2.37
N PRO A 117 8.81 -2.15 2.26
CA PRO A 117 8.07 -2.01 1.00
C PRO A 117 8.83 -1.15 -0.02
N MET A 118 8.53 -1.36 -1.30
CA MET A 118 9.12 -0.65 -2.43
C MET A 118 8.08 0.25 -3.10
N SER A 119 8.53 1.37 -3.65
CA SER A 119 7.67 2.21 -4.48
C SER A 119 7.41 1.52 -5.83
N VAL A 120 6.14 1.29 -6.13
CA VAL A 120 5.67 0.77 -7.43
C VAL A 120 4.74 1.80 -8.04
N THR A 121 5.08 2.27 -9.22
CA THR A 121 4.26 3.19 -10.00
C THR A 121 3.47 2.40 -11.04
N PHE A 122 2.14 2.42 -10.90
CA PHE A 122 1.20 1.86 -11.85
C PHE A 122 0.82 2.96 -12.85
N ASN A 123 1.11 2.73 -14.12
CA ASN A 123 0.71 3.63 -15.20
C ASN A 123 -0.19 2.87 -16.17
N VAL A 124 -1.31 3.48 -16.55
CA VAL A 124 -2.18 2.95 -17.59
C VAL A 124 -2.51 4.04 -18.61
N ASN A 125 -2.32 3.69 -19.88
CA ASN A 125 -2.75 4.49 -21.01
C ASN A 125 -4.15 4.05 -21.45
N MET A 126 -5.08 4.99 -21.42
CA MET A 126 -6.51 4.80 -21.71
C MET A 126 -6.86 5.04 -23.19
N SER A 127 -5.88 5.25 -24.09
CA SER A 127 -6.16 5.59 -25.50
C SER A 127 -6.93 4.50 -26.27
N THR A 128 -6.88 3.26 -25.79
CA THR A 128 -7.60 2.10 -26.33
C THR A 128 -8.90 1.79 -25.60
N ALA A 129 -9.23 2.54 -24.53
CA ALA A 129 -10.44 2.32 -23.74
C ALA A 129 -11.68 2.86 -24.47
N THR A 130 -12.51 1.96 -24.99
CA THR A 130 -13.77 2.34 -25.64
C THR A 130 -14.72 2.96 -24.62
N GLU A 131 -15.40 4.04 -25.03
CA GLU A 131 -16.38 4.76 -24.21
C GLU A 131 -15.80 5.42 -22.94
N PHE A 132 -14.47 5.51 -22.83
CA PHE A 132 -13.85 6.22 -21.72
C PHE A 132 -14.10 7.72 -21.83
N ASN A 133 -14.61 8.32 -20.77
CA ASN A 133 -14.81 9.75 -20.66
C ASN A 133 -14.08 10.31 -19.44
N PRO A 134 -12.95 11.01 -19.60
CA PRO A 134 -12.15 11.52 -18.47
C PRO A 134 -12.90 12.56 -17.62
N ALA A 135 -14.04 13.09 -18.09
CA ALA A 135 -14.87 14.01 -17.31
C ALA A 135 -15.80 13.31 -16.29
N THR A 136 -16.14 12.03 -16.50
CA THR A 136 -17.09 11.25 -15.68
C THR A 136 -16.50 9.98 -15.11
N ASP A 137 -15.43 9.48 -15.73
CA ASP A 137 -14.81 8.21 -15.39
C ASP A 137 -13.53 8.47 -14.59
N ALA A 138 -13.44 7.88 -13.40
CA ALA A 138 -12.20 7.80 -12.64
C ALA A 138 -11.52 6.46 -12.90
N VAL A 139 -10.19 6.42 -12.89
CA VAL A 139 -9.40 5.20 -13.10
C VAL A 139 -8.86 4.73 -11.77
N TYR A 140 -9.06 3.45 -11.45
CA TYR A 140 -8.60 2.81 -10.22
C TYR A 140 -7.75 1.59 -10.55
N VAL A 141 -6.82 1.26 -9.66
CA VAL A 141 -6.16 -0.05 -9.62
C VAL A 141 -6.73 -0.85 -8.46
N ALA A 142 -7.11 -2.10 -8.70
CA ALA A 142 -7.39 -3.06 -7.65
C ALA A 142 -6.44 -4.24 -7.77
N GLY A 143 -6.15 -4.87 -6.64
CA GLY A 143 -5.21 -5.97 -6.62
C GLY A 143 -4.84 -6.43 -5.23
N THR A 144 -3.91 -7.36 -5.17
CA THR A 144 -3.35 -7.91 -3.93
C THR A 144 -2.73 -6.83 -3.03
N MET A 145 -2.17 -5.76 -3.59
CA MET A 145 -1.65 -4.60 -2.84
C MET A 145 -2.74 -3.71 -2.23
N ALA A 146 -3.97 -3.75 -2.76
CA ALA A 146 -5.07 -2.87 -2.39
C ALA A 146 -5.93 -3.48 -1.27
N ASN A 147 -5.30 -3.90 -0.17
CA ASN A 147 -5.91 -4.72 0.89
C ASN A 147 -6.58 -6.00 0.37
N GLY A 148 -5.94 -6.70 -0.58
CA GLY A 148 -6.47 -7.96 -1.09
C GLY A 148 -7.75 -7.79 -1.93
N TRP A 149 -7.71 -6.90 -2.92
CA TRP A 149 -8.80 -6.60 -3.85
C TRP A 149 -9.96 -5.77 -3.28
N ALA A 150 -9.66 -4.60 -2.70
CA ALA A 150 -10.67 -3.59 -2.42
C ALA A 150 -11.47 -3.21 -3.69
N GLN A 151 -12.78 -3.03 -3.56
CA GLN A 151 -13.65 -2.66 -4.67
C GLN A 151 -13.26 -1.29 -5.25
N PRO A 152 -13.08 -1.16 -6.58
CA PRO A 152 -12.81 0.11 -7.23
C PRO A 152 -13.83 1.17 -6.84
N GLY A 153 -13.36 2.37 -6.48
CA GLY A 153 -14.23 3.48 -6.04
C GLY A 153 -14.57 3.52 -4.56
N THR A 154 -14.27 2.47 -3.79
CA THR A 154 -14.52 2.47 -2.32
C THR A 154 -13.38 3.09 -1.51
N ASN A 155 -12.19 3.21 -2.09
CA ASN A 155 -11.02 3.78 -1.43
C ASN A 155 -10.20 4.62 -2.42
N ASN A 156 -10.19 5.94 -2.18
CA ASN A 156 -9.53 6.92 -3.04
C ASN A 156 -8.00 6.78 -3.07
N ALA A 157 -7.38 6.07 -2.11
CA ALA A 157 -5.94 5.79 -2.13
C ALA A 157 -5.51 4.95 -3.35
N PHE A 158 -6.46 4.26 -3.98
CA PHE A 158 -6.22 3.43 -5.18
C PHE A 158 -6.71 4.08 -6.48
N MET A 159 -7.13 5.35 -6.42
CA MET A 159 -7.47 6.14 -7.60
C MET A 159 -6.19 6.65 -8.27
N LEU A 160 -6.07 6.45 -9.57
CA LEU A 160 -4.97 7.00 -10.36
C LEU A 160 -5.23 8.47 -10.68
N SER A 161 -4.19 9.28 -10.59
CA SER A 161 -4.18 10.67 -11.03
C SER A 161 -3.81 10.75 -12.51
N SER A 162 -4.42 11.67 -13.26
CA SER A 162 -4.08 11.85 -14.66
C SER A 162 -2.95 12.87 -14.86
N GLY A 163 -2.00 12.54 -15.73
CA GLY A 163 -0.97 13.49 -16.20
C GLY A 163 -1.43 14.27 -17.43
N ASP A 164 -2.39 13.73 -18.17
CA ASP A 164 -3.06 14.29 -19.34
C ASP A 164 -4.43 13.57 -19.54
N ASP A 165 -5.08 13.71 -20.69
CA ASP A 165 -6.41 13.12 -20.95
C ASP A 165 -6.42 11.57 -21.03
N VAL A 166 -5.26 10.92 -21.20
CA VAL A 166 -5.20 9.47 -21.48
C VAL A 166 -4.19 8.70 -20.61
N ASN A 167 -3.26 9.36 -19.94
CA ASN A 167 -2.24 8.72 -19.10
C ASN A 167 -2.56 8.93 -17.62
N TYR A 168 -2.75 7.81 -16.93
CA TYR A 168 -3.10 7.76 -15.51
C TYR A 168 -1.98 7.08 -14.73
N SER A 169 -1.67 7.60 -13.54
CA SER A 169 -0.56 7.13 -12.71
C SER A 169 -0.90 7.13 -11.22
N LEU A 170 -0.41 6.12 -10.51
CA LEU A 170 -0.43 6.02 -9.05
C LEU A 170 0.83 5.32 -8.55
N THR A 171 1.50 5.90 -7.56
CA THR A 171 2.60 5.23 -6.84
C THR A 171 2.11 4.71 -5.50
N LEU A 172 2.31 3.41 -5.26
CA LEU A 172 2.02 2.75 -3.98
C LEU A 172 3.29 2.16 -3.38
N LEU A 173 3.30 2.03 -2.05
CA LEU A 173 4.27 1.19 -1.35
C LEU A 173 3.77 -0.25 -1.38
N VAL A 174 4.53 -1.14 -2.01
CA VAL A 174 4.17 -2.54 -2.20
C VAL A 174 5.28 -3.43 -1.64
N TYR A 175 4.90 -4.43 -0.85
CA TYR A 175 5.87 -5.37 -0.30
C TYR A 175 6.41 -6.32 -1.38
N PRO A 176 7.68 -6.74 -1.29
CA PRO A 176 8.25 -7.72 -2.20
C PRO A 176 7.41 -9.01 -2.27
N GLY A 177 7.26 -9.55 -3.47
CA GLY A 177 6.45 -10.74 -3.72
C GLY A 177 5.70 -10.68 -5.06
N ASN A 178 4.91 -11.72 -5.32
CA ASN A 178 4.03 -11.74 -6.48
C ASN A 178 2.79 -10.90 -6.21
N VAL A 179 2.49 -10.03 -7.16
CA VAL A 179 1.42 -9.05 -7.09
C VAL A 179 0.52 -9.25 -8.28
N GLU A 180 -0.75 -9.46 -8.01
CA GLU A 180 -1.80 -9.43 -9.02
C GLU A 180 -2.56 -8.10 -8.95
N TYR A 181 -2.91 -7.56 -10.11
CA TYR A 181 -3.67 -6.31 -10.23
C TYR A 181 -4.47 -6.23 -11.53
N LYS A 182 -5.42 -5.29 -11.56
CA LYS A 182 -6.23 -4.95 -12.73
C LYS A 182 -6.70 -3.50 -12.63
N PHE A 183 -6.84 -2.83 -13.77
CA PHE A 183 -7.41 -1.49 -13.84
C PHE A 183 -8.92 -1.52 -14.04
N PHE A 184 -9.60 -0.54 -13.43
CA PHE A 184 -11.05 -0.38 -13.47
C PHE A 184 -11.44 1.07 -13.72
N ARG A 185 -12.54 1.27 -14.44
CA ARG A 185 -13.23 2.56 -14.48
C ARG A 185 -14.29 2.61 -13.39
N VAL A 186 -14.40 3.74 -12.72
CA VAL A 186 -15.49 4.07 -11.81
C VAL A 186 -16.25 5.20 -12.48
N ILE A 187 -17.45 4.90 -12.98
CA ILE A 187 -18.27 5.80 -13.78
C ILE A 187 -19.22 6.53 -12.84
N ASP A 188 -19.32 7.86 -12.98
CA ASP A 188 -20.22 8.70 -12.19
C ASP A 188 -20.07 8.52 -10.66
N SER A 189 -18.85 8.22 -10.21
CA SER A 189 -18.52 7.93 -8.80
C SER A 189 -19.21 6.71 -8.19
N GLU A 190 -19.72 5.78 -9.01
CA GLU A 190 -20.39 4.56 -8.54
C GLU A 190 -19.39 3.38 -8.44
N PRO A 191 -19.04 2.91 -7.22
CA PRO A 191 -18.09 1.80 -7.05
C PRO A 191 -18.60 0.51 -7.68
N SER A 192 -17.78 -0.16 -8.50
CA SER A 192 -18.19 -1.38 -9.21
C SER A 192 -17.00 -2.24 -9.66
N TRP A 193 -17.26 -3.53 -9.88
CA TRP A 193 -16.35 -4.47 -10.54
C TRP A 193 -16.63 -4.59 -12.06
N ASP A 194 -17.75 -4.06 -12.54
CA ASP A 194 -18.29 -4.33 -13.89
C ASP A 194 -17.53 -3.61 -15.02
N HIS A 195 -16.58 -2.74 -14.68
CA HIS A 195 -15.89 -1.86 -15.63
C HIS A 195 -14.37 -2.07 -15.60
N GLY A 196 -13.95 -3.31 -15.41
CA GLY A 196 -12.55 -3.72 -15.54
C GLY A 196 -12.04 -3.63 -16.98
N GLU A 197 -10.71 -3.60 -17.14
CA GLU A 197 -10.05 -3.52 -18.45
C GLU A 197 -10.31 -4.69 -19.39
N TRP A 198 -10.74 -5.83 -18.87
CA TRP A 198 -11.31 -6.94 -19.65
C TRP A 198 -12.25 -7.77 -18.79
N ASP A 199 -13.20 -8.44 -19.46
CA ASP A 199 -14.10 -9.40 -18.85
C ASP A 199 -13.35 -10.62 -18.29
N GLY A 200 -13.85 -11.18 -17.19
CA GLY A 200 -13.32 -12.40 -16.58
C GLY A 200 -12.25 -12.17 -15.50
N MET A 201 -11.61 -13.28 -15.09
CA MET A 201 -10.80 -13.36 -13.87
C MET A 201 -9.29 -13.22 -14.09
N ASP A 202 -8.84 -13.07 -15.34
CA ASP A 202 -7.41 -12.90 -15.62
C ASP A 202 -6.92 -11.59 -15.01
N ASN A 203 -5.77 -11.61 -14.35
CA ASN A 203 -5.16 -10.43 -13.72
C ASN A 203 -3.80 -10.15 -14.35
N ARG A 204 -3.36 -8.90 -14.33
CA ARG A 204 -1.94 -8.58 -14.56
C ARG A 204 -1.14 -9.14 -13.40
N THR A 205 0.06 -9.64 -13.67
CA THR A 205 0.96 -10.15 -12.66
C THR A 205 2.32 -9.49 -12.77
N VAL A 206 2.92 -9.19 -11.62
CA VAL A 206 4.29 -8.69 -11.51
C VAL A 206 4.94 -9.26 -10.27
N THR A 207 6.23 -9.52 -10.32
CA THR A 207 7.02 -9.79 -9.11
C THR A 207 7.69 -8.49 -8.68
N VAL A 208 7.31 -7.99 -7.50
CA VAL A 208 7.99 -6.88 -6.85
C VAL A 208 9.22 -7.45 -6.15
N ASP A 209 10.40 -7.00 -6.58
CA ASP A 209 11.67 -7.35 -5.96
C ASP A 209 12.22 -6.16 -5.14
N SER A 210 13.53 -6.05 -5.00
CA SER A 210 14.18 -5.01 -4.19
C SER A 210 14.47 -3.71 -4.94
N VAL A 211 13.91 -3.49 -6.14
CA VAL A 211 14.02 -2.22 -6.86
C VAL A 211 12.67 -1.52 -7.03
N ALA A 212 12.69 -0.19 -7.17
CA ALA A 212 11.49 0.55 -7.53
C ALA A 212 11.04 0.17 -8.94
N LEU A 213 9.73 -0.04 -9.13
CA LEU A 213 9.17 -0.52 -10.39
C LEU A 213 8.25 0.53 -11.01
N ASN A 214 8.33 0.66 -12.33
CA ASN A 214 7.36 1.43 -13.13
C ASN A 214 6.67 0.44 -14.08
N LEU A 215 5.38 0.21 -13.83
CA LEU A 215 4.52 -0.63 -14.66
C LEU A 215 3.83 0.28 -15.66
N ASN A 216 4.02 0.01 -16.95
CA ASN A 216 3.51 0.82 -18.04
C ASN A 216 2.57 -0.02 -18.90
N ASP A 217 1.29 0.15 -18.68
CA ASP A 217 0.25 -0.65 -19.31
C ASP A 217 -0.58 0.16 -20.31
N TYR A 218 -1.21 -0.55 -21.23
CA TYR A 218 -2.28 -0.04 -22.06
C TYR A 218 -3.58 -0.73 -21.69
N TRP A 219 -4.65 0.04 -21.56
CA TRP A 219 -5.98 -0.47 -21.22
C TRP A 219 -6.41 -1.59 -22.18
N GLY A 220 -6.88 -2.71 -21.63
CA GLY A 220 -7.39 -3.84 -22.41
C GLY A 220 -6.31 -4.64 -23.16
N GLN A 221 -5.03 -4.29 -23.00
CA GLN A 221 -3.93 -5.06 -23.56
C GLN A 221 -3.30 -5.94 -22.49
N ASN A 222 -3.52 -7.25 -22.60
CA ASN A 222 -2.83 -8.23 -21.77
C ASN A 222 -1.36 -8.29 -22.22
N GLN A 223 -0.48 -7.56 -21.53
CA GLN A 223 0.94 -7.60 -21.81
C GLN A 223 1.53 -8.92 -21.30
N MET A 224 1.53 -9.96 -22.13
CA MET A 224 2.79 -10.68 -22.34
C MET A 224 3.65 -9.80 -23.25
N ASN A 225 4.30 -8.76 -22.72
CA ASN A 225 5.21 -7.97 -23.56
C ASN A 225 6.66 -8.45 -23.35
N PRO A 226 7.39 -8.84 -24.40
CA PRO A 226 8.85 -8.94 -24.33
C PRO A 226 9.45 -7.59 -23.88
N PRO A 227 10.67 -7.57 -23.33
CA PRO A 227 11.27 -6.38 -22.76
C PRO A 227 11.22 -5.21 -23.74
N LEU A 228 10.69 -4.07 -23.29
CA LEU A 228 10.75 -2.80 -23.98
C LEU A 228 12.18 -2.25 -23.91
N ASP A 229 13.09 -2.86 -24.67
CA ASP A 229 14.32 -2.21 -25.05
C ASP A 229 14.02 -1.34 -26.29
N GLY A 230 13.97 -0.01 -26.11
CA GLY A 230 14.23 0.92 -27.22
C GLY A 230 13.10 1.71 -27.89
N MET A 231 11.91 1.92 -27.29
CA MET A 231 10.85 2.74 -27.94
C MET A 231 10.65 4.17 -27.38
N TRP A 232 11.68 4.79 -26.80
CA TRP A 232 11.66 6.21 -26.42
C TRP A 232 12.57 7.14 -27.25
N GLU A 233 13.25 6.64 -28.28
CA GLU A 233 13.93 7.53 -29.24
C GLU A 233 13.21 7.53 -30.59
N MET A 234 12.43 8.58 -30.83
CA MET A 234 12.42 9.32 -32.10
C MET A 234 11.46 10.52 -31.98
N ALA A 235 11.96 11.63 -31.45
CA ALA A 235 11.48 12.93 -31.92
C ALA A 235 11.92 13.07 -33.39
N PRO A 236 11.03 13.45 -34.33
CA PRO A 236 11.43 13.61 -35.72
C PRO A 236 12.39 14.80 -35.83
N MET A 237 13.62 14.50 -36.27
CA MET A 237 14.56 15.49 -36.79
C MET A 237 13.88 16.20 -37.96
N ALA A 238 13.42 17.43 -37.73
CA ALA A 238 13.03 18.33 -38.79
C ALA A 238 14.28 18.70 -39.60
N GLY A 239 14.48 17.99 -40.71
CA GLY A 239 15.35 18.44 -41.78
C GLY A 239 14.66 19.56 -42.54
N ALA A 240 15.35 20.70 -42.67
CA ALA A 240 15.13 21.63 -43.76
C ALA A 240 16.49 22.21 -44.17
N LEU A 241 16.79 21.91 -45.44
CA LEU A 241 17.78 22.41 -46.38
C LEU A 241 18.44 23.76 -46.08
#